data_AF-A0A8S3TH28-F1
#
_entry.id   AF-A0A8S3TH28-F1
#
_cell.length_a   1.000
_cell.length_b   1.000
_cell.length_c   1.000
_cell.angle_alpha   90.00
_cell.angle_beta   90.00
_cell.angle_gamma   90.00
#
_symmetry.space_group_name_H-M   'P 1'
#
loop_
_entity.id
_entity.type
_entity.pdbx_description
1 polymer ?
#
loop_
_entity_poly.entity_id
_entity_poly.type
_entity_poly.pdbx_seq_one_letter_code
_entity_poly.pdbx_strand_id
1 'polypeptide(L)'
;MLDTEKILRKMKSTAQLIHGLQIFKMKNSVVKRCNSQTRHMTRIYQDNNLNLDFTEANKRFNHKVTLIEHFAKRWRMEYLTGLREFHRVAGDQSAHVKIGSVVQIMDNSPRMMWNLAVIEDLITGKDGVVRAVKLRTSNGLITTRPIVKLVPLEI
;
A
#
# COMPACT_ATOMS: atom_id res chain seq x y z
N MET A 1 43.26 57.26 41.17
CA MET A 1 41.88 56.94 40.73
C MET A 1 42.00 55.94 39.59
N LEU A 2 41.76 54.65 39.85
CA LEU A 2 41.91 53.59 38.84
C LEU A 2 40.80 53.71 37.80
N ASP A 3 41.20 53.72 36.53
CA ASP A 3 40.34 53.89 35.35
C ASP A 3 39.50 52.62 35.13
N THR A 4 38.30 52.62 35.71
CA THR A 4 37.32 51.51 35.68
C THR A 4 36.87 51.16 34.25
N GLU A 5 36.92 52.14 33.34
CA GLU A 5 36.61 51.96 31.92
C GLU A 5 37.65 51.09 31.20
N LYS A 6 38.94 51.25 31.52
CA LYS A 6 39.99 50.37 30.98
C LYS A 6 39.85 48.92 31.43
N ILE A 7 39.45 48.70 32.68
CA ILE A 7 39.24 47.36 33.24
C ILE A 7 38.03 46.70 32.56
N LEU A 8 36.92 47.43 32.40
CA LEU A 8 35.71 46.94 31.71
C LEU A 8 35.97 46.59 30.24
N ARG A 9 36.77 47.38 29.51
CA ARG A 9 37.16 47.04 28.12
C ARG A 9 38.02 45.79 28.06
N LYS A 10 38.97 45.63 28.99
CA LYS A 10 39.83 44.45 29.05
C LYS A 10 39.02 43.19 29.38
N MET A 11 38.07 43.29 30.32
CA MET A 11 37.16 42.20 30.67
C MET A 11 36.22 41.79 29.52
N LYS A 12 35.64 42.76 28.80
CA LYS A 12 34.79 42.50 27.63
C LYS A 12 35.58 41.83 26.49
N SER A 13 36.79 42.32 26.21
CA SER A 13 37.69 41.73 25.20
C SER A 13 38.09 40.29 25.55
N THR A 14 38.45 40.03 26.82
CA THR A 14 38.74 38.66 27.26
C THR A 14 37.52 37.75 27.20
N ALA A 15 36.32 38.24 27.55
CA ALA A 15 35.09 37.44 27.46
C ALA A 15 34.78 37.02 26.01
N GLN A 16 34.98 37.92 25.02
CA GLN A 16 34.83 37.60 23.60
C GLN A 16 35.81 36.52 23.13
N LEU A 17 37.07 36.60 23.58
CA LEU A 17 38.11 35.63 23.23
C LEU A 17 37.85 34.25 23.85
N ILE A 18 37.41 34.19 25.10
CA ILE A 18 37.11 32.93 25.79
C ILE A 18 35.89 32.24 25.16
N HIS A 19 34.85 33.00 24.81
CA HIS A 19 33.67 32.48 24.11
C HIS A 19 34.04 31.96 22.71
N GLY A 20 34.92 32.66 22.00
CA GLY A 20 35.49 32.22 20.72
C GLY A 20 36.28 30.90 20.84
N LEU A 21 37.12 30.76 21.87
CA LEU A 21 37.86 29.52 22.13
C LEU A 21 36.94 28.34 22.50
N GLN A 22 35.87 28.58 23.26
CA GLN A 22 34.91 27.54 23.64
C GLN A 22 34.19 27.00 22.40
N ILE A 23 33.72 27.90 21.51
CA ILE A 23 33.08 27.53 20.24
C ILE A 23 34.07 26.80 19.32
N PHE A 24 35.33 27.24 19.25
CA PHE A 24 36.36 26.59 18.44
C PHE A 24 36.73 25.19 18.95
N LYS A 25 36.82 25.00 20.27
CA LYS A 25 37.03 23.67 20.88
C LYS A 25 35.86 22.73 20.62
N MET A 26 34.63 23.23 20.70
CA MET A 26 33.41 22.43 20.47
C MET A 26 33.27 22.01 19.00
N LYS A 27 33.53 22.92 18.05
CA LYS A 27 33.55 22.63 16.60
C LYS A 27 34.60 21.59 16.23
N ASN A 28 35.82 21.68 16.80
CA ASN A 28 36.87 20.68 16.55
C ASN A 28 36.55 19.29 17.11
N SER A 29 35.88 19.21 18.26
CA SER A 29 35.49 17.93 18.86
C SER A 29 34.39 17.22 18.04
N VAL A 30 33.43 17.98 17.51
CA VAL A 30 32.38 17.48 16.60
C VAL A 30 32.98 17.02 15.25
N VAL A 31 33.91 17.79 14.68
CA VAL A 31 34.61 17.42 13.43
C VAL A 31 35.45 16.15 13.61
N LYS A 32 36.13 15.97 14.75
CA LYS A 32 36.89 14.74 15.05
C LYS A 32 35.99 13.52 15.21
N ARG A 33 34.81 13.66 15.82
CA ARG A 33 33.83 12.57 15.98
C ARG A 33 33.21 12.17 14.63
N CYS A 34 32.89 13.15 13.78
CA CYS A 34 32.36 12.92 12.43
C CYS A 34 33.38 12.21 11.52
N ASN A 35 34.65 12.64 11.53
CA ASN A 35 35.70 12.02 10.71
C ASN A 35 36.04 10.57 11.08
N SER A 36 35.78 10.13 12.32
CA SER A 36 35.95 8.72 12.73
C SER A 36 34.86 7.81 12.16
N GLN A 37 33.63 8.31 12.04
CA GLN A 37 32.52 7.58 11.41
C GLN A 37 32.63 7.57 9.88
N THR A 38 33.17 8.62 9.27
CA THR A 38 33.39 8.67 7.81
C THR A 38 34.40 7.63 7.35
N ARG A 39 35.44 7.29 8.15
CA ARG A 39 36.40 6.21 7.82
C ARG A 39 35.78 4.82 7.87
N HIS A 40 34.86 4.57 8.81
CA HIS A 40 34.16 3.28 8.89
C HIS A 40 33.18 3.12 7.73
N MET A 41 32.54 4.22 7.28
CA MET A 41 31.63 4.25 6.14
C MET A 41 32.35 4.08 4.78
N THR A 42 33.57 4.61 4.63
CA THR A 42 34.37 4.39 3.40
C THR A 42 34.97 2.98 3.34
N ARG A 43 35.27 2.36 4.49
CA ARG A 43 35.81 0.99 4.53
C ARG A 43 34.80 -0.09 4.14
N ILE A 44 33.52 0.09 4.49
CA ILE A 44 32.42 -0.79 4.02
C ILE A 44 32.03 -0.55 2.56
N TYR A 45 32.43 0.58 1.97
CA TYR A 45 32.16 0.89 0.55
C TYR A 45 33.27 0.43 -0.40
N GLN A 46 34.43 0.01 0.10
CA GLN A 46 35.54 -0.50 -0.72
C GLN A 46 35.46 -2.00 -0.99
N ASP A 47 34.54 -2.73 -0.34
CA ASP A 47 34.35 -4.18 -0.50
C ASP A 47 33.12 -4.54 -1.33
N ASN A 48 32.71 -3.66 -2.24
CA ASN A 48 31.75 -4.01 -3.27
C ASN A 48 32.39 -3.86 -4.64
N ASN A 49 33.15 -4.88 -5.03
CA ASN A 49 33.32 -5.23 -6.44
C ASN A 49 31.95 -5.69 -7.00
N LEU A 50 30.95 -4.80 -6.98
CA LEU A 50 29.70 -4.94 -7.71
C LEU A 50 29.98 -4.54 -9.15
N ASN A 51 30.76 -5.36 -9.85
CA ASN A 51 30.56 -5.56 -11.28
C ASN A 51 29.25 -6.35 -11.45
N LEU A 52 28.12 -5.77 -11.03
CA LEU A 52 26.82 -6.11 -11.60
C LEU A 52 26.87 -5.55 -13.01
N ASP A 53 27.39 -6.35 -13.93
CA ASP A 53 27.29 -6.07 -15.36
C ASP A 53 25.82 -5.76 -15.65
N PHE A 54 25.57 -4.52 -16.10
CA PHE A 54 24.24 -4.03 -16.45
C PHE A 54 23.53 -5.03 -17.39
N THR A 55 24.30 -5.69 -18.26
CA THR A 55 23.81 -6.74 -19.15
C THR A 55 23.24 -7.94 -18.39
N GLU A 56 23.93 -8.42 -17.34
CA GLU A 56 23.48 -9.53 -16.51
C GLU A 56 22.28 -9.16 -15.62
N ALA A 57 22.26 -7.94 -15.08
CA ALA A 57 21.10 -7.42 -14.36
C ALA A 57 19.86 -7.32 -15.27
N ASN A 58 20.04 -6.82 -16.50
CA ASN A 58 18.96 -6.69 -17.48
C ASN A 58 18.46 -8.05 -17.98
N LYS A 59 19.35 -9.03 -18.17
CA LYS A 59 18.98 -10.42 -18.48
C LYS A 59 18.07 -11.01 -17.39
N ARG A 60 18.44 -10.85 -16.12
CA ARG A 60 17.63 -11.35 -14.99
C ARG A 60 16.29 -10.63 -14.88
N PHE A 61 16.26 -9.32 -15.12
CA PHE A 61 15.03 -8.54 -15.15
C PHE A 61 14.10 -9.03 -16.26
N ASN A 62 14.60 -9.14 -17.50
CA ASN A 62 13.83 -9.63 -18.65
C ASN A 62 13.30 -11.05 -18.41
N HIS A 63 14.13 -11.94 -17.84
CA HIS A 63 13.67 -13.29 -17.50
C HIS A 63 12.47 -13.27 -16.53
N LYS A 64 12.52 -12.43 -15.48
CA LYS A 64 11.39 -12.28 -14.55
C LYS A 64 10.14 -11.71 -15.23
N VAL A 65 10.32 -10.71 -16.10
CA VAL A 65 9.21 -10.14 -16.90
C VAL A 65 8.56 -11.22 -17.74
N THR A 66 9.34 -12.00 -18.49
CA THR A 66 8.85 -13.11 -19.31
C THR A 66 8.10 -14.16 -18.48
N LEU A 67 8.60 -14.50 -17.29
CA LEU A 67 7.89 -15.42 -16.38
C LEU A 67 6.52 -14.87 -15.94
N ILE A 68 6.46 -13.58 -15.59
CA ILE A 68 5.19 -12.91 -15.22
C ILE A 68 4.23 -12.88 -16.41
N GLU A 69 4.72 -12.60 -17.61
CA GLU A 69 3.91 -12.59 -18.84
C GLU A 69 3.34 -13.98 -19.14
N HIS A 70 4.16 -15.02 -19.04
CA HIS A 70 3.71 -16.41 -19.20
C HIS A 70 2.67 -16.79 -18.16
N PHE A 71 2.91 -16.45 -16.89
CA PHE A 71 1.95 -16.67 -15.82
C PHE A 71 0.64 -15.93 -16.10
N ALA A 72 0.68 -14.64 -16.41
CA ALA A 72 -0.51 -13.84 -16.69
C ALA A 72 -1.29 -14.37 -17.91
N LYS A 73 -0.59 -14.86 -18.93
CA LYS A 73 -1.21 -15.51 -20.10
C LYS A 73 -1.93 -16.78 -19.69
N ARG A 74 -1.25 -17.68 -18.98
CA ARG A 74 -1.83 -18.96 -18.53
C ARG A 74 -2.99 -18.71 -17.58
N TRP A 75 -2.79 -17.90 -16.54
CA TRP A 75 -3.81 -17.54 -15.56
C TRP A 75 -5.06 -16.98 -16.25
N ARG A 76 -4.92 -16.06 -17.22
CA ARG A 76 -6.08 -15.52 -17.94
C ARG A 76 -6.84 -16.61 -18.71
N MET A 77 -6.14 -17.52 -19.38
CA MET A 77 -6.80 -18.59 -20.14
C MET A 77 -7.49 -19.59 -19.22
N GLU A 78 -6.78 -20.05 -18.20
CA GLU A 78 -7.28 -21.06 -17.26
C GLU A 78 -8.39 -20.50 -16.38
N TYR A 79 -8.23 -19.30 -15.83
CA TYR A 79 -9.24 -18.65 -15.01
C TYR A 79 -10.52 -18.38 -15.79
N LEU A 80 -10.45 -17.79 -17.00
CA LEU A 80 -11.65 -17.51 -17.79
C LEU A 80 -12.35 -18.81 -18.23
N THR A 81 -11.59 -19.85 -18.55
CA THR A 81 -12.15 -21.16 -18.87
C THR A 81 -12.83 -21.77 -17.65
N GLY A 82 -12.17 -21.76 -16.49
CA GLY A 82 -12.72 -22.25 -15.23
C GLY A 82 -13.96 -21.47 -14.80
N LEU A 83 -13.95 -20.13 -14.96
CA LEU A 83 -15.07 -19.26 -14.66
C LEU A 83 -16.28 -19.57 -15.56
N ARG A 84 -16.05 -19.79 -16.86
CA ARG A 84 -17.12 -20.20 -17.78
C ARG A 84 -17.73 -21.55 -17.38
N GLU A 85 -16.89 -22.53 -17.05
CA GLU A 85 -17.39 -23.83 -16.59
C GLU A 85 -18.13 -23.71 -15.24
N PHE A 86 -17.65 -22.88 -14.32
CA PHE A 86 -18.33 -22.59 -13.06
C PHE A 86 -19.72 -21.98 -13.32
N HIS A 87 -19.82 -20.94 -14.15
CA HIS A 87 -21.12 -20.33 -14.49
C HIS A 87 -22.06 -21.29 -15.21
N ARG A 88 -21.53 -22.24 -15.98
CA ARG A 88 -22.33 -23.29 -16.63
C ARG A 88 -22.88 -24.30 -15.62
N VAL A 89 -22.08 -24.69 -14.63
CA VAL A 89 -22.45 -25.68 -13.60
C VAL A 89 -23.30 -25.06 -12.49
N ALA A 90 -23.05 -23.81 -12.12
CA ALA A 90 -23.83 -23.01 -11.18
C ALA A 90 -25.20 -22.58 -11.73
N GLY A 91 -25.71 -23.32 -12.73
CA GLY A 91 -26.94 -23.06 -13.45
C GLY A 91 -28.08 -22.66 -12.53
N ASP A 92 -28.68 -21.55 -12.91
CA ASP A 92 -29.80 -20.85 -12.28
C ASP A 92 -29.43 -19.92 -11.12
N GLN A 93 -29.57 -18.61 -11.35
CA GLN A 93 -29.34 -17.56 -10.35
C GLN A 93 -30.25 -17.74 -9.12
N SER A 94 -31.36 -18.46 -9.28
CA SER A 94 -32.30 -18.82 -8.21
C SER A 94 -31.67 -19.67 -7.11
N ALA A 95 -30.71 -20.55 -7.44
CA ALA A 95 -30.09 -21.49 -6.50
C ALA A 95 -29.17 -20.81 -5.46
N HIS A 96 -28.75 -19.57 -5.73
CA HIS A 96 -27.73 -18.85 -4.96
C HIS A 96 -28.30 -17.79 -4.01
N VAL A 97 -29.64 -17.59 -4.00
CA VAL A 97 -30.27 -16.54 -3.19
C VAL A 97 -30.72 -17.12 -1.86
N LYS A 98 -29.81 -17.15 -0.88
CA LYS A 98 -30.10 -17.54 0.51
C LYS A 98 -29.91 -16.37 1.46
N ILE A 99 -30.77 -16.27 2.47
CA ILE A 99 -30.60 -15.33 3.57
C ILE A 99 -29.22 -15.53 4.22
N GLY A 100 -28.52 -14.44 4.50
CA GLY A 100 -27.15 -14.44 5.02
C GLY A 100 -26.06 -14.51 3.95
N SER A 101 -26.39 -14.73 2.68
CA SER A 101 -25.38 -14.76 1.61
C SER A 101 -24.91 -13.35 1.25
N VAL A 102 -23.61 -13.23 0.93
CA VAL A 102 -22.99 -11.99 0.47
C VAL A 102 -23.09 -11.90 -1.05
N VAL A 103 -23.58 -10.77 -1.55
CA VAL A 103 -23.78 -10.50 -2.97
C VAL A 103 -23.24 -9.11 -3.35
N GLN A 104 -22.87 -8.95 -4.61
CA GLN A 104 -22.60 -7.64 -5.21
C GLN A 104 -23.88 -7.04 -5.81
N ILE A 105 -24.11 -5.76 -5.55
CA ILE A 105 -25.22 -4.99 -6.12
C ILE A 105 -24.76 -4.37 -7.44
N MET A 106 -25.34 -4.83 -8.55
CA MET A 106 -25.10 -4.29 -9.88
C MET A 106 -25.64 -2.86 -9.99
N ASP A 107 -24.74 -1.94 -10.37
CA ASP A 107 -25.06 -0.55 -10.67
C ASP A 107 -24.40 -0.13 -12.00
N ASN A 108 -24.61 1.11 -12.43
CA ASN A 108 -24.03 1.67 -13.66
C ASN A 108 -22.51 1.92 -13.57
N SER A 109 -21.94 1.78 -12.37
CA SER A 109 -20.50 1.91 -12.13
C SER A 109 -19.73 0.66 -12.61
N PRO A 110 -18.41 0.75 -12.83
CA PRO A 110 -17.57 -0.42 -13.07
C PRO A 110 -17.75 -1.49 -11.98
N ARG A 111 -17.68 -2.78 -12.35
CA ARG A 111 -17.91 -3.92 -11.42
C ARG A 111 -17.11 -3.82 -10.12
N MET A 112 -15.87 -3.34 -10.19
CA MET A 112 -15.00 -3.18 -9.00
C MET A 112 -15.54 -2.16 -7.97
N MET A 113 -16.45 -1.28 -8.38
CA MET A 113 -17.08 -0.26 -7.54
C MET A 113 -18.49 -0.67 -7.08
N TRP A 114 -18.94 -1.89 -7.43
CA TRP A 114 -20.24 -2.37 -6.97
C TRP A 114 -20.22 -2.61 -5.46
N ASN A 115 -21.27 -2.13 -4.80
CA ASN A 115 -21.39 -2.28 -3.35
C ASN A 115 -21.67 -3.74 -2.99
N LEU A 116 -21.02 -4.20 -1.91
CA LEU A 116 -21.32 -5.47 -1.28
C LEU A 116 -22.50 -5.33 -0.33
N ALA A 117 -23.34 -6.36 -0.29
CA ALA A 117 -24.43 -6.44 0.67
C ALA A 117 -24.73 -7.88 1.09
N VAL A 118 -25.38 -8.01 2.24
CA VAL A 118 -25.87 -9.29 2.76
C VAL A 118 -27.37 -9.37 2.55
N ILE A 119 -27.86 -10.52 2.08
CA ILE A 119 -29.30 -10.78 1.96
C ILE A 119 -29.88 -10.95 3.36
N GLU A 120 -30.79 -10.05 3.74
CA GLU A 120 -31.54 -10.17 5.01
C GLU A 120 -32.87 -10.87 4.84
N ASP A 121 -33.56 -10.66 3.71
CA ASP A 121 -34.93 -11.14 3.51
C ASP A 121 -35.24 -11.38 2.03
N LEU A 122 -36.17 -12.28 1.75
CA LEU A 122 -36.58 -12.69 0.41
C LEU A 122 -38.00 -12.22 0.13
N ILE A 123 -38.22 -11.57 -1.02
CA ILE A 123 -39.53 -11.11 -1.45
C ILE A 123 -40.06 -12.05 -2.53
N THR A 124 -40.95 -12.95 -2.10
CA THR A 124 -41.63 -13.93 -2.95
C THR A 124 -42.94 -13.39 -3.51
N GLY A 125 -43.22 -13.68 -4.78
CA GLY A 125 -44.52 -13.45 -5.40
C GLY A 125 -45.57 -14.46 -4.93
N LYS A 126 -46.81 -14.28 -5.39
CA LYS A 126 -47.94 -15.18 -5.11
C LYS A 126 -47.75 -16.60 -5.67
N ASP A 127 -46.90 -16.73 -6.68
CA ASP A 127 -46.49 -17.97 -7.32
C ASP A 127 -45.31 -18.66 -6.60
N GLY A 128 -44.85 -18.13 -5.46
CA GLY A 128 -43.73 -18.66 -4.69
C GLY A 128 -42.35 -18.30 -5.26
N VAL A 129 -42.28 -17.56 -6.37
CA VAL A 129 -41.02 -17.18 -7.01
C VAL A 129 -40.45 -15.93 -6.36
N VAL A 130 -39.20 -16.02 -5.88
CA VAL A 130 -38.46 -14.85 -5.35
C VAL A 130 -38.13 -13.91 -6.52
N ARG A 131 -38.51 -12.63 -6.42
CA ARG A 131 -38.23 -11.63 -7.47
C ARG A 131 -37.31 -10.50 -7.01
N ALA A 132 -37.33 -10.21 -5.71
CA ALA A 132 -36.51 -9.19 -5.08
C ALA A 132 -36.07 -9.66 -3.70
N VAL A 133 -35.06 -8.99 -3.16
CA VAL A 133 -34.54 -9.26 -1.81
C VAL A 133 -34.26 -7.95 -1.09
N LYS A 134 -34.32 -7.99 0.24
CA LYS A 134 -33.81 -6.92 1.09
C LYS A 134 -32.36 -7.18 1.40
N LEU A 135 -31.55 -6.14 1.25
CA LEU A 135 -30.11 -6.19 1.35
C LEU A 135 -29.63 -5.20 2.39
N ARG A 136 -28.71 -5.62 3.24
CA ARG A 136 -27.98 -4.74 4.13
C ARG A 136 -26.60 -4.46 3.54
N THR A 137 -26.37 -3.20 3.17
CA THR A 137 -25.07 -2.71 2.69
C THR A 137 -24.11 -2.53 3.87
N SER A 138 -22.79 -2.45 3.61
CA SER A 138 -21.75 -2.14 4.61
C SER A 138 -22.05 -0.90 5.46
N ASN A 139 -22.74 0.08 4.89
CA ASN A 139 -23.08 1.34 5.54
C ASN A 139 -24.31 1.23 6.45
N GLY A 140 -24.83 0.02 6.68
CA GLY A 140 -26.03 -0.23 7.49
C GLY A 140 -27.37 0.10 6.80
N LEU A 141 -27.33 0.65 5.58
CA LEU A 141 -28.53 0.95 4.80
C LEU A 141 -29.20 -0.36 4.31
N ILE A 142 -30.50 -0.47 4.55
CA ILE A 142 -31.33 -1.54 4.00
C ILE A 142 -31.93 -1.06 2.68
N THR A 143 -31.69 -1.80 1.60
CA THR A 143 -32.24 -1.51 0.27
C THR A 143 -32.89 -2.73 -0.35
N THR A 144 -33.93 -2.51 -1.15
CA THR A 144 -34.59 -3.58 -1.92
C THR A 144 -34.07 -3.57 -3.36
N ARG A 145 -33.65 -4.73 -3.85
CA ARG A 145 -33.16 -4.90 -5.22
C ARG A 145 -33.76 -6.15 -5.87
N PRO A 146 -34.06 -6.11 -7.18
CA PRO A 146 -34.41 -7.30 -7.94
C PRO A 146 -33.25 -8.31 -7.97
N ILE A 147 -33.55 -9.61 -8.01
CA ILE A 147 -32.52 -10.67 -8.05
C ILE A 147 -31.59 -10.51 -9.25
N VAL A 148 -32.11 -10.09 -10.41
CA VAL A 148 -31.34 -9.89 -11.64
C VAL A 148 -30.23 -8.85 -11.49
N LYS A 149 -30.35 -7.95 -10.51
CA LYS A 149 -29.34 -6.93 -10.19
C LYS A 149 -28.33 -7.41 -9.14
N LEU A 150 -28.35 -8.68 -8.79
CA LEU A 150 -27.47 -9.26 -7.79
C LEU A 150 -26.57 -10.29 -8.42
N VAL A 151 -25.29 -10.20 -8.07
CA VAL A 151 -24.28 -11.14 -8.52
C VAL A 151 -23.72 -11.83 -7.28
N PRO A 152 -23.82 -13.17 -7.19
CA PRO A 152 -23.19 -13.90 -6.10
C PRO A 152 -21.68 -13.68 -6.16
N LEU A 153 -21.04 -13.63 -4.99
CA LEU A 153 -19.59 -13.49 -4.93
C LEU A 153 -18.93 -14.77 -5.46
N GLU A 154 -17.99 -14.62 -6.39
CA GLU A 154 -17.11 -15.70 -6.83
C GLU A 154 -16.19 -16.04 -5.64
N ILE A 155 -16.29 -17.26 -5.12
CA ILE A 155 -15.40 -17.82 -4.09
C ILE A 155 -14.66 -19.04 -4.65
#